data_AF-A0A820I023-F1
#
_entry.id   AF-A0A820I023-F1
#
_cell.length_a   1.000
_cell.length_b   1.000
_cell.length_c   1.000
_cell.angle_alpha   90.00
_cell.angle_beta   90.00
_cell.angle_gamma   90.00
#
_symmetry.space_group_name_H-M   'P 1'
#
loop_
_entity.id
_entity.type
_entity.pdbx_description
1 polymer ?
#
loop_
_entity_poly.entity_id
_entity_poly.type
_entity_poly.pdbx_seq_one_letter_code
_entity_poly.pdbx_strand_id
1 'polypeptide(L)'
;MSASGIYIVDMKGKVLISRNYRGDIEMNVIEKFMQILLEKEDESQLSPIFQHGEVAFVYIKYNNLYLVCTTKINANIAMVLSNKYIK
;
A
#
# COMPACT_ATOMS: atom_id res chain seq x y z
N MET A 1 -16.60 -0.67 -2.43
CA MET A 1 -15.42 -0.34 -1.59
C MET A 1 -14.20 -0.84 -2.33
N SER A 2 -13.28 0.05 -2.70
CA SER A 2 -12.27 -0.23 -3.74
C SER A 2 -10.99 -0.86 -3.17
N ALA A 3 -10.64 -0.59 -1.90
CA ALA A 3 -9.47 -1.18 -1.24
C ALA A 3 -9.87 -2.35 -0.34
N SER A 4 -9.04 -3.39 -0.32
CA SER A 4 -9.21 -4.58 0.52
C SER A 4 -8.63 -4.37 1.93
N GLY A 5 -7.47 -3.71 2.01
CA GLY A 5 -6.80 -3.37 3.27
C GLY A 5 -6.05 -2.04 3.16
N ILE A 6 -5.96 -1.32 4.28
CA ILE A 6 -5.20 -0.08 4.41
C ILE A 6 -4.22 -0.23 5.58
N TYR A 7 -2.99 0.20 5.36
CA TYR A 7 -1.90 0.14 6.31
C TYR A 7 -1.21 1.51 6.37
N ILE A 8 -0.83 1.92 7.58
CA ILE A 8 0.08 3.04 7.80
C ILE A 8 1.35 2.44 8.35
N VAL A 9 2.44 2.64 7.63
CA VAL A 9 3.75 2.05 7.89
C VAL A 9 4.74 3.18 8.14
N ASP A 10 5.59 3.03 9.15
CA ASP A 10 6.70 3.95 9.41
C ASP A 10 7.82 3.76 8.36
N MET A 11 8.77 4.69 8.27
CA MET A 11 9.91 4.58 7.34
C MET A 11 10.76 3.33 7.57
N LYS A 12 10.68 2.72 8.76
CA LYS A 12 11.39 1.49 9.12
C LYS A 12 10.64 0.21 8.75
N GLY A 13 9.45 0.29 8.16
CA GLY A 13 8.65 -0.88 7.79
C GLY A 13 7.71 -1.38 8.88
N LYS A 14 7.68 -0.71 10.02
CA LYS A 14 6.77 -1.07 11.12
C LYS A 14 5.36 -0.61 10.79
N VAL A 15 4.40 -1.53 10.79
CA VAL A 15 2.98 -1.21 10.67
C VAL A 15 2.50 -0.53 11.96
N LEU A 16 2.08 0.72 11.85
CA LEU A 16 1.52 1.50 12.95
C LEU A 16 0.02 1.25 13.09
N ILE A 17 -0.68 1.24 11.95
CA ILE A 17 -2.13 1.02 11.87
C ILE A 17 -2.38 0.05 10.73
N SER A 18 -3.15 -0.99 10.98
CA SER A 18 -3.69 -1.88 9.96
C SER A 18 -5.21 -1.89 10.04
N ARG A 19 -5.86 -1.87 8.88
CA ARG A 19 -7.30 -2.04 8.79
C ARG A 19 -7.65 -2.88 7.58
N ASN A 20 -8.21 -4.04 7.86
CA ASN A 20 -8.75 -4.93 6.84
C ASN A 20 -10.24 -4.64 6.66
N TYR A 21 -10.67 -4.39 5.43
CA TYR A 21 -12.07 -4.09 5.10
C TYR A 21 -12.81 -5.29 4.52
N ARG A 22 -12.09 -6.21 3.88
CA ARG A 22 -12.70 -7.33 3.14
C ARG A 22 -12.30 -8.71 3.64
N GLY A 23 -11.16 -8.84 4.32
CA GLY A 23 -10.66 -10.13 4.80
C GLY A 23 -10.13 -11.05 3.69
N ASP A 24 -10.04 -10.57 2.46
CA ASP A 24 -9.61 -11.29 1.24
C ASP A 24 -8.09 -11.30 1.04
N ILE A 25 -7.37 -10.49 1.82
CA ILE A 25 -5.91 -10.39 1.81
C ILE A 25 -5.40 -10.63 3.22
N GLU A 26 -4.41 -11.52 3.34
CA GLU A 26 -3.70 -11.76 4.59
C GLU A 26 -2.91 -10.53 5.01
N MET A 27 -3.01 -10.15 6.28
CA MET A 27 -2.33 -8.95 6.78
C MET A 27 -0.80 -9.08 6.74
N ASN A 28 -0.25 -10.30 6.73
CA ASN A 28 1.20 -10.55 6.63
C ASN A 28 1.79 -10.14 5.26
N VAL A 29 0.95 -9.94 4.25
CA VAL A 29 1.39 -9.49 2.91
C VAL A 29 2.08 -8.13 2.99
N ILE A 30 1.73 -7.28 3.97
CA ILE A 30 2.37 -5.96 4.16
C ILE A 30 3.84 -6.06 4.55
N GLU A 31 4.32 -7.17 5.12
CA GLU A 31 5.72 -7.33 5.49
C GLU A 31 6.63 -7.34 4.25
N LYS A 32 6.10 -7.81 3.12
CA LYS A 32 6.81 -7.84 1.83
C LYS A 32 6.88 -6.47 1.16
N PHE A 33 6.04 -5.51 1.57
CA PHE A 33 5.97 -4.18 0.95
C PHE A 33 7.33 -3.48 0.97
N MET A 34 8.02 -3.48 2.11
CA MET A 34 9.31 -2.78 2.23
C MET A 34 10.41 -3.43 1.40
N GLN A 35 10.43 -4.75 1.30
CA GLN A 35 11.41 -5.44 0.46
C GLN A 35 11.22 -5.05 -1.01
N ILE A 36 9.97 -5.08 -1.50
CA ILE A 36 9.65 -4.72 -2.89
C ILE A 36 9.93 -3.24 -3.16
N LEU A 37 9.65 -2.37 -2.19
CA LEU A 37 9.95 -0.94 -2.29
C LEU A 37 11.46 -0.71 -2.48
N LEU A 38 12.31 -1.37 -1.69
CA LEU A 38 13.76 -1.27 -1.78
C LEU A 38 14.29 -1.82 -3.12
N GLU A 39 13.80 -2.98 -3.55
CA GLU A 39 14.14 -3.55 -4.86
C GLU A 39 13.78 -2.57 -6.00
N LYS A 40 12.64 -1.89 -5.90
CA LYS A 40 12.20 -0.89 -6.89
C LYS A 40 12.97 0.42 -6.83
N GLU A 41 13.43 0.83 -5.65
CA GLU A 41 14.34 1.97 -5.48
C GLU A 41 15.70 1.69 -6.14
N ASP A 42 16.27 0.50 -5.94
CA ASP A 42 17.55 0.09 -6.56
C ASP A 42 17.45 0.03 -8.10
N GLU A 43 16.32 -0.41 -8.65
CA GLU A 43 16.04 -0.42 -10.09
C GLU A 43 15.75 0.99 -10.67
N SER A 44 15.72 2.05 -9.84
CA SER A 44 15.23 3.39 -10.21
C SER A 44 13.80 3.38 -10.81
N GLN A 45 13.01 2.35 -10.51
CA GLN A 45 11.63 2.20 -10.95
C GLN A 45 10.65 2.55 -9.82
N LEU A 46 10.69 3.81 -9.40
CA LEU A 46 9.77 4.34 -8.40
C LEU A 46 8.37 4.54 -9.01
N SER A 47 7.52 3.53 -8.91
CA SER A 47 6.09 3.63 -9.19
C SER A 47 5.28 3.61 -7.90
N PRO A 48 4.24 4.46 -7.74
CA PRO A 48 3.38 4.47 -6.54
C PRO A 48 2.47 3.24 -6.45
N ILE A 49 2.47 2.42 -7.50
CA ILE A 49 1.67 1.22 -7.63
C ILE A 49 2.62 0.11 -8.09
N PHE A 50 2.57 -1.03 -7.42
CA PHE A 50 3.27 -2.23 -7.84
C PHE A 50 2.50 -3.47 -7.42
N GLN A 51 2.71 -4.57 -8.14
CA GLN A 51 1.97 -5.81 -7.94
C GLN A 51 2.89 -6.90 -7.41
N HIS A 52 2.39 -7.68 -6.45
CA HIS A 52 3.05 -8.86 -5.92
C HIS A 52 2.08 -10.04 -5.97
N GLY A 53 2.27 -10.93 -6.93
CA GLY A 53 1.33 -12.03 -7.19
C GLY A 53 -0.06 -11.49 -7.54
N GLU A 54 -1.07 -11.88 -6.77
CA GLU A 54 -2.46 -11.44 -6.96
C GLU A 54 -2.81 -10.12 -6.27
N VAL A 55 -1.89 -9.53 -5.51
CA VAL A 55 -2.16 -8.33 -4.71
C VAL A 55 -1.44 -7.14 -5.33
N ALA A 56 -2.20 -6.09 -5.62
CA ALA A 56 -1.65 -4.79 -5.96
C ALA A 56 -1.45 -3.96 -4.68
N PHE A 57 -0.24 -3.44 -4.51
CA PHE A 57 0.12 -2.45 -3.52
C PHE A 57 0.08 -1.08 -4.15
N VAL A 58 -0.63 -0.17 -3.50
CA VAL A 58 -0.69 1.24 -3.85
C VAL A 58 -0.18 2.00 -2.64
N TYR A 59 0.83 2.83 -2.78
CA TYR A 59 1.36 3.59 -1.66
C TYR A 59 1.55 5.06 -1.97
N ILE A 60 1.56 5.83 -0.89
CA ILE A 60 1.88 7.26 -0.89
C ILE A 60 2.83 7.49 0.26
N LYS A 61 3.93 8.19 -0.01
CA LYS A 61 4.80 8.71 1.02
C LYS A 61 4.30 10.09 1.43
N TYR A 62 4.00 10.26 2.71
CA TYR A 62 3.64 11.55 3.28
C TYR A 62 4.45 11.77 4.57
N ASN A 63 5.35 12.77 4.54
CA ASN A 63 6.34 13.01 5.58
C ASN A 63 7.19 11.75 5.87
N ASN A 64 7.09 11.22 7.09
CA ASN A 64 7.80 10.03 7.56
C ASN A 64 6.90 8.78 7.59
N LEU A 65 5.78 8.81 6.88
CA LEU A 65 4.80 7.72 6.86
C LEU A 65 4.55 7.25 5.43
N TYR A 66 4.40 5.95 5.30
CA TYR A 66 3.89 5.28 4.12
C TYR A 66 2.44 4.90 4.35
N LEU A 67 1.53 5.50 3.58
CA LEU A 67 0.16 5.02 3.48
C LEU A 67 0.12 3.98 2.38
N VAL A 68 -0.17 2.73 2.74
CA VAL A 68 -0.20 1.61 1.82
C VAL A 68 -1.62 1.04 1.77
N CYS A 69 -2.12 0.80 0.57
CA CYS A 69 -3.40 0.18 0.32
C CYS A 69 -3.18 -1.07 -0.51
N THR A 70 -3.84 -2.17 -0.12
CA THR A 70 -3.80 -3.43 -0.84
C THR A 70 -5.14 -3.68 -1.50
N THR A 71 -5.12 -4.14 -2.75
CA THR A 71 -6.31 -4.58 -3.47
C THR A 71 -6.01 -5.83 -4.30
N LYS A 72 -6.96 -6.77 -4.34
CA LYS A 72 -6.95 -7.91 -5.27
C LYS A 72 -7.65 -7.61 -6.59
N ILE A 73 -8.52 -6.61 -6.61
CA ILE A 73 -9.31 -6.22 -7.78
C ILE A 73 -8.81 -4.91 -8.36
N ASN A 74 -9.14 -4.66 -9.63
CA ASN A 74 -8.94 -3.35 -10.25
C ASN A 74 -9.75 -2.29 -9.48
N ALA A 75 -9.06 -1.57 -8.62
CA ALA A 75 -9.63 -0.58 -7.73
C ALA A 75 -9.48 0.80 -8.33
N ASN A 76 -10.47 1.67 -8.11
CA ASN A 76 -10.30 3.08 -8.43
C ASN A 76 -9.32 3.71 -7.43
N ILE A 77 -8.05 3.78 -7.84
CA ILE A 77 -6.93 4.29 -7.05
C ILE A 77 -7.12 5.77 -6.72
N ALA A 78 -7.71 6.56 -7.64
CA ALA A 78 -8.04 7.96 -7.39
C ALA A 78 -9.03 8.12 -6.22
N MET A 79 -9.97 7.19 -6.04
CA MET A 79 -10.88 7.20 -4.89
C MET A 79 -10.16 6.83 -3.58
N VAL A 80 -9.21 5.89 -3.62
CA VAL A 80 -8.40 5.49 -2.46
C VAL A 80 -7.48 6.63 -2.01
N LEU A 81 -6.88 7.34 -2.97
CA LEU A 81 -6.07 8.55 -2.77
C LEU A 81 -6.91 9.74 -2.29
N SER A 82 -8.04 10.00 -2.94
CA SER A 82 -8.86 11.20 -2.72
C SER A 82 -9.46 11.26 -1.30
N ASN A 83 -9.80 10.11 -0.71
CA ASN A 83 -10.52 10.04 0.56
C ASN A 83 -9.74 10.57 1.79
N LYS A 84 -8.46 10.94 1.64
CA LYS A 84 -7.65 11.57 2.71
C LYS A 84 -6.80 12.78 2.30
N TYR A 85 -6.61 13.07 1.01
CA TYR A 85 -5.68 14.12 0.53
C TYR A 85 -6.38 15.35 -0.07
N ILE A 86 -7.72 15.37 -0.16
CA ILE A 86 -8.49 16.55 -0.59
C ILE A 86 -9.32 17.03 0.59
N LYS A 87 -8.68 17.76 1.52
CA LYS A 87 -9.29 18.79 2.36
C LYS A 87 -8.21 19.69 2.92
#